data_AF-A0A6G0VWK9-F1
#
_entry.id   AF-A0A6G0VWK9-F1
#
_cell.length_a   1.000
_cell.length_b   1.000
_cell.length_c   1.000
_cell.angle_alpha   90.00
_cell.angle_beta   90.00
_cell.angle_gamma   90.00
#
_symmetry.space_group_name_H-M   'P 1'
#
loop_
_entity.id
_entity.type
_entity.pdbx_description
1 polymer ?
#
loop_
_entity_poly.entity_id
_entity_poly.type
_entity_poly.pdbx_seq_one_letter_code
_entity_poly.pdbx_strand_id
1 'polypeptide(L)' 'QDETNLKHVYNEHCSGDMSYSVFKDFCTSCWRLGRFEFIVINKDCERDNGRYRHGFDTFVII' A
#
# COMPACT_ATOMS: atom_id res chain seq x y z
N GLN A 1 -3.17 -11.68 -8.26
CA GLN A 1 -2.29 -11.90 -7.11
C GLN A 1 -3.08 -12.58 -6.00
N ASP A 2 -2.44 -13.47 -5.23
CA ASP A 2 -3.05 -14.20 -4.13
C ASP A 2 -3.53 -13.27 -3.01
N GLU A 3 -4.83 -13.29 -2.75
CA GLU A 3 -5.46 -12.47 -1.71
C GLU A 3 -4.91 -12.77 -0.30
N THR A 4 -4.38 -13.97 -0.09
CA THR A 4 -3.74 -14.39 1.17
C THR A 4 -2.49 -13.56 1.48
N ASN A 5 -1.65 -13.31 0.47
CA ASN A 5 -0.42 -12.52 0.65
C ASN A 5 -0.74 -11.05 0.91
N LEU A 6 -1.70 -10.48 0.17
CA LEU A 6 -2.18 -9.12 0.41
C LEU A 6 -2.77 -8.96 1.82
N LYS A 7 -3.59 -9.93 2.26
CA LYS A 7 -4.15 -9.93 3.62
C LYS A 7 -3.08 -10.02 4.69
N HIS A 8 -2.03 -10.81 4.47
CA HIS A 8 -0.93 -10.94 5.42
C HIS A 8 -0.19 -9.61 5.58
N VAL A 9 0.21 -8.99 4.47
CA VAL A 9 0.86 -7.66 4.46
C VAL A 9 -0.05 -6.60 5.08
N TYR A 10 -1.33 -6.62 4.76
CA TYR A 10 -2.31 -5.73 5.38
C TYR A 10 -2.38 -5.93 6.90
N ASN A 11 -2.52 -7.17 7.37
CA ASN A 11 -2.63 -7.45 8.80
C ASN A 11 -1.36 -7.06 9.56
N GLU A 12 -0.18 -7.27 8.98
CA GLU A 12 1.09 -6.94 9.61
C GLU A 12 1.48 -5.46 9.52
N HIS A 13 1.04 -4.74 8.48
CA HIS A 13 1.53 -3.39 8.19
C HIS A 13 0.46 -2.29 8.10
N CYS A 14 -0.80 -2.61 7.83
CA CYS A 14 -1.85 -1.63 7.49
C CYS A 14 -3.13 -1.76 8.32
N SER A 15 -3.27 -2.81 9.13
CA SER A 15 -4.51 -3.20 9.84
C SER A 15 -5.10 -2.09 10.73
N GLY A 16 -4.24 -1.19 11.23
CA GLY A 16 -4.65 -0.06 12.06
C GLY A 16 -4.80 1.28 11.31
N ASP A 17 -4.29 1.39 10.09
CA ASP A 17 -4.22 2.65 9.35
C ASP A 17 -5.39 2.85 8.41
N MET A 18 -5.83 1.78 7.74
CA MET A 18 -6.84 1.83 6.69
C MET A 18 -7.60 0.51 6.59
N SER A 19 -8.72 0.49 5.87
CA SER A 19 -9.47 -0.76 5.63
C SER A 19 -8.82 -1.61 4.53
N TYR A 20 -8.95 -2.94 4.62
CA TYR A 20 -8.41 -3.87 3.63
C TYR A 20 -8.89 -3.58 2.21
N SER A 21 -10.15 -3.18 2.03
CA SER A 21 -10.67 -2.79 0.72
C SER A 21 -9.93 -1.60 0.12
N VAL A 22 -9.60 -0.59 0.94
CA VAL A 22 -8.85 0.59 0.49
C VAL A 22 -7.41 0.20 0.14
N PHE A 23 -6.78 -0.66 0.94
CA PHE A 23 -5.44 -1.17 0.66
C PHE A 23 -5.40 -1.99 -0.64
N LYS A 24 -6.39 -2.86 -0.85
CA LYS A 24 -6.52 -3.67 -2.06
C LYS A 24 -6.77 -2.82 -3.29
N ASP A 25 -7.64 -1.81 -3.20
CA ASP A 25 -7.89 -0.88 -4.29
C ASP A 25 -6.64 -0.05 -4.61
N PHE A 26 -5.94 0.44 -3.58
CA PHE A 26 -4.66 1.12 -3.73
C PHE A 26 -3.62 0.25 -4.43
N CYS A 27 -3.44 -1.01 -4.01
CA CYS A 27 -2.52 -1.93 -4.65
C CYS A 27 -2.88 -2.18 -6.11
N THR A 28 -4.17 -2.39 -6.38
CA THR A 28 -4.68 -2.64 -7.73
C THR A 28 -4.49 -1.43 -8.63
N SER A 29 -4.75 -0.23 -8.13
CA SER A 29 -4.54 1.03 -8.84
C SER A 29 -3.07 1.24 -9.19
N CYS A 30 -2.16 1.02 -8.24
CA CYS A 30 -0.72 1.10 -8.49
C CYS A 30 -0.26 0.07 -9.52
N TRP A 31 -0.63 -1.20 -9.38
CA TRP A 31 -0.24 -2.25 -10.34
C TRP A 31 -0.86 -2.07 -11.72
N ARG A 32 -1.92 -1.26 -11.86
CA ARG A 32 -2.49 -0.91 -13.17
C ARG A 32 -1.75 0.24 -13.86
N LEU A 33 -0.96 1.05 -13.14
CA LEU A 33 -0.20 2.16 -13.74
C LEU A 33 0.94 1.67 -14.65
N GLY A 34 1.46 0.47 -14.43
CA GLY A 34 2.61 -0.03 -15.17
C GLY A 34 2.96 -1.48 -14.90
N ARG A 35 3.92 -1.99 -15.66
CA ARG A 35 4.29 -3.42 -15.68
C ARG A 35 5.19 -3.84 -14.51
N PHE A 36 5.81 -2.89 -13.81
CA PHE A 36 6.76 -3.11 -12.71
C PHE A 36 6.47 -2.21 -11.50
N GLU A 37 5.22 -1.80 -11.34
CA GLU A 37 4.82 -0.94 -10.23
C GLU A 37 4.87 -1.71 -8.91
N PHE A 38 5.38 -1.08 -7.88
CA PHE A 38 5.46 -1.61 -6.54
C PHE A 38 5.09 -0.53 -5.52
N ILE A 39 4.81 -0.97 -4.31
CA ILE A 39 4.38 -0.10 -3.22
C ILE A 39 5.38 -0.23 -2.10
N VAL A 40 5.72 0.90 -1.50
CA VAL A 40 6.59 0.96 -0.34
C VAL A 40 5.75 1.36 0.86
N ILE A 41 5.84 0.55 1.92
CA ILE A 41 5.21 0.83 3.21
C ILE A 41 6.32 1.20 4.20
N ASN A 42 6.47 2.49 4.49
CA ASN A 42 7.41 2.97 5.47
C ASN A 42 6.75 3.10 6.85
N LYS A 43 7.06 2.17 7.76
CA LYS A 43 6.54 2.16 9.13
C LYS A 43 7.14 3.26 10.04
N ASP A 44 8.27 3.84 9.63
CA ASP A 44 8.95 4.92 10.37
C ASP A 44 8.23 6.27 10.20
N CYS A 45 7.46 6.41 9.12
CA CYS A 45 6.67 7.61 8.84
C CYS A 45 5.23 7.50 9.40
N GLU A 46 4.68 8.66 9.76
CA GLU A 46 3.26 8.80 10.08
C GLU A 46 2.39 8.45 8.87
N ARG A 47 1.17 7.96 9.13
CA ARG A 47 0.22 7.50 8.11
C ARG A 47 0.03 8.50 6.97
N ASP A 48 -0.20 9.75 7.34
CA ASP A 48 -0.47 10.87 6.44
C ASP A 48 0.82 11.57 5.96
N ASN A 49 2.00 11.14 6.42
CA ASN A 49 3.28 11.78 6.10
C ASN A 49 4.28 10.79 5.46
N GLY A 50 3.80 10.02 4.48
CA GLY A 50 4.63 9.19 3.62
C GLY A 50 4.86 7.75 4.08
N ARG A 51 3.96 7.22 4.93
CA ARG A 51 3.84 5.79 5.24
C ARG A 51 3.57 4.96 4.00
N TYR A 52 2.78 5.46 3.06
CA TYR A 52 2.45 4.76 1.82
C TYR A 52 3.03 5.50 0.63
N ARG A 53 3.77 4.78 -0.20
CA ARG A 53 4.33 5.31 -1.44
C ARG A 53 4.12 4.32 -2.57
N HIS A 54 3.88 4.83 -3.76
CA HIS A 54 3.95 4.02 -4.97
C HIS A 54 5.25 4.35 -5.70
N GLY A 55 6.02 3.31 -6.04
CA GLY A 55 7.40 3.47 -6.48
C GLY A 55 8.30 4.10 -5.41
N PHE A 56 9.20 4.98 -5.84
CA PHE A 56 10.10 5.74 -4.94
C PHE A 56 9.68 7.20 -4.75
N ASP A 57 9.00 7.78 -5.73
CA ASP A 57 8.87 9.23 -5.86
C ASP A 57 7.47 9.75 -5.46
N THR A 58 6.46 8.88 -5.39
CA THR A 58 5.09 9.34 -5.20
C THR A 58 4.48 8.87 -3.89
N PHE A 59 4.16 9.87 -3.06
CA PHE A 59 3.49 9.70 -1.79
C PHE A 59 1.99 9.49 -2.02
N VAL A 60 1.43 8.53 -1.30
CA VAL A 60 0.01 8.24 -1.36
C VAL A 60 -0.55 8.67 -0.02
N ILE A 61 -1.36 9.72 -0.06
CA ILE A 61 -2.14 10.17 1.08
C ILE A 61 -3.47 9.40 1.01
N ILE A 62 -3.82 8.68 2.08
CA ILE A 62 -4.98 7.78 2.13
C ILE A 62 -5.95 8.19 3.22
#